data_AF-A0A8J4T647-F1
#
_entry.id   AF-A0A8J4T647-F1
#
_cell.length_a   1.000
_cell.length_b   1.000
_cell.length_c   1.000
_cell.angle_alpha   90.00
_cell.angle_beta   90.00
_cell.angle_gamma   90.00
#
_symmetry.space_group_name_H-M   'P 1'
#
loop_
_entity.id
_entity.type
_entity.pdbx_description
1 polymer ?
#
loop_
_entity_poly.entity_id
_entity_poly.type
_entity_poly.pdbx_seq_one_letter_code
_entity_poly.pdbx_strand_id
1 'polypeptide(L)'
;MEISWAAPAALNGPPPVYHVERTDVSFSDAEGRVIRGRRFTGTDYFHFPSSTLPVNTDFTGIQLSFRTRMEEGLILCALSPGEQEEFVALQMHNGRPYFLFDPQ
;
A
#
# COMPACT_ATOMS: atom_id res chain seq x y z
N MET A 1 22.72 24.91 43.84
CA MET A 1 21.57 25.81 43.62
C MET A 1 20.70 25.13 42.60
N GLU A 2 19.57 24.58 43.00
CA GLU A 2 18.71 23.76 42.14
C GLU A 2 17.48 24.59 41.78
N ILE A 3 17.33 24.91 40.50
CA ILE A 3 16.23 25.73 40.00
C ILE A 3 15.08 24.78 39.69
N SER A 4 13.98 24.90 40.45
CA SER A 4 12.75 24.17 40.18
C SER A 4 11.67 25.13 39.71
N TRP A 5 10.97 24.76 38.63
CA TRP A 5 9.82 25.49 38.10
C TRP A 5 8.55 24.72 38.43
N ALA A 6 7.48 25.44 38.78
CA ALA A 6 6.16 24.84 38.92
C ALA A 6 5.60 24.42 37.55
N ALA A 7 4.81 23.34 37.53
CA ALA A 7 4.09 22.94 36.33
C ALA A 7 3.15 24.07 35.88
N PRO A 8 3.01 24.35 34.57
CA PRO A 8 2.12 25.39 34.07
C PRO A 8 0.67 25.13 34.51
N ALA A 9 0.02 26.16 35.04
CA ALA A 9 -1.37 26.06 35.51
C ALA A 9 -2.40 25.93 34.37
N ALA A 10 -1.99 26.28 33.14
CA ALA A 10 -2.82 26.19 31.95
C ALA A 10 -1.98 25.79 30.74
N LEU A 11 -2.62 25.10 29.79
CA LEU A 11 -2.04 24.83 28.48
C LEU A 11 -1.86 26.16 27.74
N ASN A 12 -0.69 26.36 27.12
CA ASN A 12 -0.47 27.56 26.32
C ASN A 12 -1.32 27.50 25.05
N GLY A 13 -2.14 28.54 24.83
CA GLY A 13 -2.89 28.73 23.59
C GLY A 13 -4.31 28.17 23.60
N PRO A 14 -5.08 28.43 22.54
CA PRO A 14 -6.44 27.90 22.39
C PRO A 14 -6.41 26.37 22.27
N PRO A 15 -7.52 25.68 22.62
CA PRO A 15 -7.63 24.24 22.39
C PRO A 15 -7.38 23.89 20.93
N PRO A 16 -6.60 22.83 20.63
CA PRO A 16 -6.37 22.40 19.25
C PRO A 16 -7.70 22.00 18.59
N VAL A 17 -7.94 22.51 17.39
CA VAL A 17 -9.05 22.07 16.54
C VAL A 17 -8.51 20.97 15.64
N TYR A 18 -8.88 19.73 15.92
CA TYR A 18 -8.54 18.60 15.07
C TYR A 18 -9.51 18.55 13.89
N HIS A 19 -8.99 18.55 12.66
CA HIS A 19 -9.76 18.31 11.46
C HIS A 19 -9.42 16.93 10.92
N VAL A 20 -10.44 16.11 10.67
CA VAL A 20 -10.29 14.75 10.14
C VAL A 20 -10.85 14.73 8.74
N GLU A 21 -9.98 14.54 7.76
CA GLU A 21 -10.35 14.34 6.36
C GLU A 21 -10.04 12.90 5.93
N ARG A 22 -10.88 12.37 5.05
CA ARG A 22 -10.59 11.11 4.37
C ARG A 22 -9.67 11.41 3.21
N THR A 23 -8.50 10.79 3.20
CA THR A 23 -7.60 10.81 2.05
C THR A 23 -8.19 10.03 0.89
N ASP A 24 -7.76 10.29 -0.34
CA ASP A 24 -8.27 9.57 -1.53
C ASP A 24 -8.13 8.04 -1.43
N VAL A 25 -7.08 7.55 -0.75
CA VAL A 25 -6.83 6.13 -0.44
C VAL A 25 -7.91 5.54 0.48
N SER A 26 -8.56 6.38 1.30
CA SER A 26 -9.63 5.95 2.21
C SER A 26 -10.92 5.58 1.49
N PHE A 27 -11.04 5.82 0.18
CA PHE A 27 -12.19 5.41 -0.63
C PHE A 27 -12.00 4.05 -1.30
N SER A 28 -10.83 3.43 -1.14
CA SER A 28 -10.51 2.17 -1.75
C SER A 28 -11.22 1.02 -1.02
N ASP A 29 -11.99 0.25 -1.77
CA ASP A 29 -12.64 -0.97 -1.27
C ASP A 29 -11.64 -2.14 -1.35
N ALA A 30 -10.65 -2.12 -0.44
CA ALA A 30 -9.53 -3.07 -0.46
C ALA A 30 -9.97 -4.53 -0.31
N GLU A 31 -11.04 -4.77 0.45
CA GLU A 31 -11.61 -6.10 0.70
C GLU A 31 -12.75 -6.45 -0.28
N GLY A 32 -13.02 -5.56 -1.23
CA GLY A 32 -14.06 -5.73 -2.23
C GLY A 32 -13.80 -6.90 -3.16
N ARG A 33 -14.88 -7.48 -3.71
CA ARG A 33 -14.77 -8.51 -4.76
C ARG A 33 -14.08 -7.93 -5.98
N VAL A 34 -13.08 -8.65 -6.51
CA VAL A 34 -12.44 -8.28 -7.78
C VAL A 34 -13.45 -8.35 -8.92
N ILE A 35 -13.64 -7.23 -9.60
CA ILE A 35 -14.52 -7.11 -10.77
C ILE A 35 -13.65 -6.86 -11.99
N ARG A 36 -13.87 -7.66 -13.05
CA ARG A 36 -13.17 -7.49 -14.33
C ARG A 36 -13.39 -6.07 -14.86
N GLY A 37 -12.31 -5.40 -15.25
CA GLY A 37 -12.38 -4.04 -15.78
C GLY A 37 -12.56 -2.96 -14.71
N ARG A 38 -12.38 -3.28 -13.42
CA ARG A 38 -12.26 -2.28 -12.36
C ARG A 38 -11.21 -1.24 -12.76
N ARG A 39 -11.57 0.03 -12.61
CA ARG A 39 -10.68 1.17 -12.84
C ARG A 39 -10.02 1.54 -11.52
N PHE A 40 -8.72 1.76 -11.57
CA PHE A 40 -7.91 2.27 -10.47
C PHE A 40 -7.52 3.72 -10.79
N THR A 41 -7.63 4.60 -9.79
CA THR A 41 -7.26 6.01 -9.91
C THR A 41 -5.78 6.27 -9.57
N GLY A 42 -5.09 5.27 -9.02
CA GLY A 42 -3.71 5.35 -8.51
C GLY A 42 -3.64 5.26 -6.98
N THR A 43 -4.74 5.51 -6.27
CA THR A 43 -4.84 5.34 -4.81
C THR A 43 -5.58 4.07 -4.41
N ASP A 44 -6.31 3.48 -5.35
CA ASP A 44 -7.07 2.26 -5.16
C ASP A 44 -6.22 0.99 -5.27
N TYR A 45 -6.56 -0.01 -4.48
CA TYR A 45 -5.99 -1.35 -4.56
C TYR A 45 -7.00 -2.41 -4.12
N PHE A 46 -6.75 -3.66 -4.50
CA PHE A 46 -7.36 -4.83 -3.86
C PHE A 46 -6.32 -5.50 -2.99
N HIS A 47 -6.73 -5.89 -1.78
CA HIS A 47 -5.93 -6.71 -0.89
C HIS A 47 -6.39 -8.15 -1.01
N PHE A 48 -5.48 -9.01 -1.45
CA PHE A 48 -5.75 -10.44 -1.57
C PHE A 48 -5.33 -11.16 -0.28
N PRO A 49 -6.00 -12.27 0.09
CA PRO A 49 -5.56 -13.10 1.21
C PRO A 49 -4.10 -13.55 1.04
N SER A 50 -3.36 -13.69 2.15
CA SER A 50 -1.97 -14.17 2.12
C SER A 50 -1.81 -15.57 1.49
N SER A 51 -2.88 -16.36 1.48
CA SER A 51 -2.93 -17.67 0.82
C SER A 51 -3.11 -17.62 -0.71
N THR A 52 -3.16 -16.44 -1.31
CA THR A 52 -3.42 -16.28 -2.76
C THR A 52 -2.24 -16.76 -3.60
N LEU A 53 -1.02 -16.49 -3.14
CA LEU A 53 0.17 -17.08 -3.71
C LEU A 53 0.52 -18.34 -2.93
N PRO A 54 0.76 -19.47 -3.60
CA PRO A 54 1.17 -20.70 -2.94
C PRO A 54 2.57 -20.52 -2.31
N VAL A 55 2.72 -21.03 -1.09
CA VAL A 55 3.99 -21.05 -0.36
C VAL A 55 4.65 -22.41 -0.57
N ASN A 56 5.99 -22.47 -0.59
CA ASN A 56 6.77 -23.71 -0.75
C ASN A 56 6.46 -24.47 -2.05
N THR A 57 6.37 -23.76 -3.18
CA THR A 57 6.20 -24.39 -4.50
C THR A 57 7.34 -24.01 -5.44
N ASP A 58 7.76 -24.96 -6.27
CA ASP A 58 8.85 -24.77 -7.23
C ASP A 58 8.49 -23.81 -8.38
N PHE A 59 7.19 -23.55 -8.59
CA PHE A 59 6.70 -22.67 -9.64
C PHE A 59 5.40 -21.97 -9.25
N THR A 60 5.37 -20.64 -9.43
CA THR A 60 4.16 -19.82 -9.32
C THR A 60 3.96 -19.02 -10.61
N GLY A 61 2.76 -19.13 -11.19
CA GLY A 61 2.36 -18.38 -12.37
C GLY A 61 1.30 -17.33 -12.03
N ILE A 62 1.50 -16.09 -12.50
CA ILE A 62 0.52 -15.01 -12.36
C ILE A 62 0.03 -14.61 -13.74
N GLN A 63 -1.29 -14.66 -13.94
CA GLN A 63 -1.94 -14.19 -15.17
C GLN A 63 -2.86 -13.02 -14.86
N LEU A 64 -2.63 -11.89 -15.53
CA LEU A 64 -3.44 -10.69 -15.38
C LEU A 64 -3.61 -9.98 -16.72
N SER A 65 -4.63 -9.14 -16.82
CA SER A 65 -4.92 -8.33 -18.01
C SER A 65 -5.33 -6.94 -17.55
N PHE A 66 -4.63 -5.92 -18.02
CA PHE A 66 -4.87 -4.54 -17.64
C PHE A 66 -4.71 -3.61 -18.84
N ARG A 67 -5.20 -2.38 -18.68
CA ARG A 67 -4.98 -1.27 -19.61
C ARG A 67 -4.70 -0.02 -18.80
N THR A 68 -3.59 0.64 -19.08
CA THR A 68 -3.20 1.89 -18.43
C THR A 68 -2.69 2.89 -19.47
N ARG A 69 -2.78 4.18 -19.15
CA ARG A 69 -2.09 5.27 -19.87
C ARG A 69 -0.95 5.84 -19.04
N MET A 70 -0.78 5.38 -17.81
CA MET A 70 0.26 5.85 -16.90
C MET A 70 1.58 5.19 -17.27
N GLU A 71 2.64 5.99 -17.32
CA GLU A 71 3.99 5.51 -17.64
C GLU A 71 4.67 4.88 -16.42
N GLU A 72 4.30 5.34 -15.22
CA GLU A 72 4.79 4.87 -13.93
C GLU A 72 3.62 4.35 -13.08
N GLY A 73 3.87 3.32 -12.26
CA GLY A 73 2.94 2.88 -11.23
C GLY A 73 3.01 1.39 -10.91
N LEU A 74 2.48 1.01 -9.75
CA LEU A 74 2.45 -0.37 -9.28
C LEU A 74 1.17 -1.07 -9.76
N ILE A 75 1.30 -2.28 -10.31
CA ILE A 75 0.17 -3.10 -10.79
C ILE A 75 -0.12 -4.27 -9.84
N LEU A 76 0.93 -4.93 -9.35
CA LEU A 76 0.84 -6.02 -8.40
C LEU A 76 2.03 -5.96 -7.46
N CYS A 77 1.79 -6.28 -6.19
CA CYS A 77 2.81 -6.45 -5.17
C CYS A 77 2.42 -7.60 -4.26
N ALA A 78 3.34 -8.51 -4.01
CA ALA A 78 3.24 -9.55 -3.02
C ALA A 78 4.55 -9.61 -2.24
N LEU A 79 4.42 -9.76 -0.92
CA LEU A 79 5.52 -9.66 0.04
C LEU A 79 5.46 -10.90 0.94
N SER A 80 6.62 -11.44 1.31
CA SER A 80 6.68 -12.51 2.30
C SER A 80 6.16 -12.01 3.66
N PRO A 81 5.55 -12.90 4.47
CA PRO A 81 5.09 -12.52 5.80
C PRO A 81 6.27 -12.16 6.72
N GLY A 82 6.02 -11.30 7.71
CA GLY A 82 7.04 -10.86 8.67
C GLY A 82 7.83 -9.67 8.14
N GLU A 83 9.15 -9.81 8.02
CA GLU A 83 10.07 -8.73 7.66
C GLU A 83 10.10 -8.43 6.14
N GLN A 84 9.27 -9.10 5.33
CA GLN A 84 9.11 -8.84 3.89
C GLN A 84 10.42 -8.98 3.10
N GLU A 85 11.24 -9.97 3.46
CA GLU A 85 12.55 -10.23 2.85
C GLU A 85 12.45 -10.68 1.38
N GLU A 86 11.32 -11.31 1.01
CA GLU A 86 11.06 -11.76 -0.35
C GLU A 86 9.90 -10.96 -0.93
N PHE A 87 10.00 -10.64 -2.23
CA PHE A 87 8.91 -9.96 -2.91
C PHE A 87 8.77 -10.34 -4.38
N VAL A 88 7.57 -10.14 -4.89
CA VAL A 88 7.25 -10.12 -6.32
C VAL A 88 6.43 -8.87 -6.61
N ALA A 89 6.86 -8.11 -7.60
CA ALA A 89 6.17 -6.91 -8.04
C ALA A 89 6.06 -6.86 -9.57
N LEU A 90 4.92 -6.38 -10.04
CA LEU A 90 4.73 -5.93 -11.42
C LEU A 90 4.48 -4.43 -11.37
N GLN A 91 5.36 -3.67 -12.02
CA GLN A 91 5.22 -2.21 -12.12
C GLN A 91 5.29 -1.74 -13.57
N MET A 92 4.76 -0.56 -13.83
CA MET A 92 5.02 0.21 -15.02
C MET A 92 6.20 1.13 -14.74
N HIS A 93 7.16 1.15 -15.65
CA HIS A 93 8.26 2.11 -15.65
C HIS A 93 8.57 2.53 -17.09
N ASN A 94 8.61 3.85 -17.35
CA ASN A 94 8.74 4.45 -18.68
C ASN A 94 7.77 3.83 -19.71
N GLY A 95 6.51 3.60 -19.29
CA GLY A 95 5.46 3.06 -20.15
C GLY A 95 5.60 1.56 -20.47
N ARG A 96 6.51 0.84 -19.81
CA ARG A 96 6.73 -0.60 -20.02
C ARG A 96 6.50 -1.38 -18.71
N PRO A 97 5.95 -2.59 -18.78
CA PRO A 97 5.85 -3.45 -17.61
C PRO A 97 7.23 -4.01 -17.23
N TYR A 98 7.57 -3.91 -15.95
CA TYR A 98 8.75 -4.50 -15.32
C TYR A 98 8.28 -5.50 -14.28
N PHE A 99 8.75 -6.74 -14.43
CA PHE A 99 8.56 -7.78 -13.44
C PHE A 99 9.81 -7.84 -12.57
N LEU A 100 9.64 -7.54 -11.28
CA LEU A 100 10.69 -7.48 -10.29
C LEU A 100 10.43 -8.56 -9.24
N PHE A 101 11.48 -9.22 -8.79
CA PHE A 101 11.38 -10.18 -7.70
C PHE A 101 12.73 -10.26 -6.99
N ASP A 102 12.68 -10.50 -5.68
CA ASP A 102 13.84 -10.84 -4.87
C ASP A 102 13.48 -12.06 -4.02
N PRO A 103 14.06 -13.24 -4.29
CA PRO A 103 13.73 -14.47 -3.59
C PRO A 103 14.78 -14.83 -2.51
N GLN A 104 15.48 -13.84 -1.92
CA GLN A 104 16.60 -13.97 -0.96
C GLN A 104 16.77 -15.34 -0.30
#